data_AF-A0A7C4YTS0-F1
#
_entry.id   AF-A0A7C4YTS0-F1
#
_cell.length_a   1.000
_cell.length_b   1.000
_cell.length_c   1.000
_cell.angle_alpha   90.00
_cell.angle_beta   90.00
_cell.angle_gamma   90.00
#
_symmetry.space_group_name_H-M   'P 1'
#
loop_
_entity.id
_entity.type
_entity.pdbx_description
1 polymer ?
#
loop_
_entity_poly.entity_id
_entity_poly.type
_entity_poly.pdbx_seq_one_letter_code
_entity_poly.pdbx_strand_id
1 'polypeptide(L)'
;MTSSGSFKLTLVNTQSSAPPKEFELIKSEIVIGRDEGVDIVIATPAVSRRHARLMMENNGYIIEDLGSSNGTFVNGDRLIGRRALNHRDQIRLGQAITLSYSAPVIEEPGKTAVRPSTPVPATPSHVMQTTIGEEVSLPVAAGPRQLVVTIAGENPKNYSLTRSTLTIGRLEDNDIVVPSPIVSGHHARLEQAGGGGYKLTVLPEARNPVFVEGRPIEGSHVLRHGDLLRIGGQDPGVMVTFTYDAPAEASQQMERDIVFGEKNLIQIGRDPSNDVVLPSPNISRFHAQIQKVGQRYRIEDLRSSNGIFVNDVKVDGSLWLKPNDTVRIGQYRFVLGKDQLAQFDDSNGLKVDVIGLNKWVRKDLNILQNISVAFKPREFIVVVGQSGGGKSTFVDAVAGYRPATPPSKVLVNDIDIYAHFDSIRNEIGFVPQKDIIHMELTVYQALDYAAQLRMPADTSPEERHKRVMEVLADLDLTHRKDVQISGLSGGQQKRVSIGVELLTKPGLFFLDEPTSGLDPGTETALMQLMRRLADQGRTIILI
;
A
#
# COMPACT_ATOMS: atom_id res chain seq x y z
N MET A 1 -8.33 28.65 46.90
CA MET A 1 -7.00 28.06 46.63
C MET A 1 -6.87 27.95 45.12
N THR A 2 -6.18 28.90 44.51
CA THR A 2 -5.96 28.99 43.07
C THR A 2 -4.92 27.94 42.65
N SER A 3 -5.31 27.00 41.79
CA SER A 3 -4.40 26.06 41.15
C SER A 3 -3.45 26.82 40.23
N SER A 4 -2.27 27.20 40.71
CA SER A 4 -1.16 27.64 39.88
C SER A 4 -0.66 26.45 39.06
N GLY A 5 -0.95 26.41 37.76
CA GLY A 5 -0.33 25.41 36.89
C GLY A 5 1.18 25.64 36.82
N SER A 6 1.97 24.57 36.81
CA SER A 6 3.41 24.62 36.58
C SER A 6 3.77 24.22 35.15
N PHE A 7 4.90 24.72 34.64
CA PHE A 7 5.44 24.30 33.35
C PHE A 7 5.99 22.87 33.44
N LYS A 8 5.70 22.03 32.45
CA LYS A 8 6.14 20.63 32.44
C LYS A 8 6.73 20.21 31.10
N LEU A 9 7.68 19.28 31.15
CA LEU A 9 8.05 18.42 30.02
C LEU A 9 7.65 16.99 30.34
N THR A 10 6.89 16.36 29.44
CA THR A 10 6.57 14.94 29.54
C THR A 10 7.42 14.20 28.52
N LEU A 11 8.36 13.38 29.00
CA LEU A 11 9.11 12.47 28.16
C LEU A 11 8.25 11.28 27.79
N VAL A 12 7.98 11.17 26.49
CA VAL A 12 7.28 10.04 25.89
C VAL A 12 8.33 9.21 25.15
N ASN A 13 8.71 8.09 25.73
CA ASN A 13 9.61 7.16 25.06
C ASN A 13 8.80 6.36 24.03
N THR A 14 8.99 6.65 22.74
CA THR A 14 8.27 5.97 21.66
C THR A 14 8.80 4.56 21.38
N GLN A 15 9.92 4.16 21.99
CA GLN A 15 10.61 2.89 21.76
C GLN A 15 10.64 1.97 23.00
N SER A 16 9.97 2.35 24.10
CA SER A 16 9.92 1.56 25.33
C SER A 16 8.53 1.64 25.96
N SER A 17 8.07 0.54 26.55
CA SER A 17 6.83 0.47 27.33
C SER A 17 6.92 1.12 28.73
N ALA A 18 8.03 1.82 29.04
CA ALA A 18 8.19 2.54 30.28
C ALA A 18 7.15 3.68 30.39
N PRO A 19 6.56 3.91 31.58
CA PRO A 19 5.60 4.99 31.77
C PRO A 19 6.25 6.35 31.45
N PRO A 20 5.47 7.31 30.90
CA PRO A 20 5.99 8.63 30.58
C PRO A 20 6.57 9.29 31.82
N LYS A 21 7.76 9.87 31.67
CA LYS A 21 8.47 10.54 32.78
C LYS A 21 8.20 12.03 32.69
N GLU A 22 7.56 12.60 33.72
CA GLU A 22 7.31 14.04 33.81
C GLU A 22 8.48 14.76 34.50
N PHE A 23 8.84 15.92 33.97
CA PHE A 23 9.80 16.85 34.54
C PHE A 23 9.11 18.20 34.75
N GLU A 24 9.08 18.67 35.98
CA GLU A 24 8.59 20.01 36.30
C GLU A 24 9.70 21.04 36.03
N LEU A 25 9.37 22.09 35.27
CA LEU A 25 10.32 23.13 34.91
C LEU A 25 10.26 24.26 35.93
N ILE A 26 11.21 24.24 36.86
CA ILE A 26 11.27 25.16 38.00
C ILE A 26 12.43 26.16 37.94
N LYS A 27 13.42 25.94 37.07
CA LYS A 27 14.62 26.79 36.94
C LYS A 27 14.50 27.75 35.76
N SER A 28 15.10 28.92 35.88
CA SER A 28 15.19 29.90 34.79
C SER A 28 16.05 29.42 33.62
N GLU A 29 16.98 28.49 33.87
CA GLU A 29 17.79 27.81 32.87
C GLU A 29 17.82 26.31 33.18
N ILE A 30 17.51 25.48 32.19
CA ILE A 30 17.45 24.01 32.30
C ILE A 30 18.21 23.40 31.13
N VAL A 31 19.21 22.58 31.42
CA VAL A 31 19.97 21.84 30.40
C VAL A 31 19.47 20.42 30.32
N ILE A 32 19.20 19.97 29.09
CA ILE A 32 18.76 18.61 28.77
C ILE A 32 19.90 17.87 28.08
N GLY A 33 20.19 16.63 28.49
CA GLY A 33 21.34 15.90 28.00
C GLY A 33 21.50 14.50 28.60
N ARG A 34 22.54 13.79 28.15
CA ARG A 34 22.86 12.44 28.61
C ARG A 34 23.75 12.40 29.86
N ASP A 35 24.50 13.46 30.13
CA ASP A 35 25.43 13.50 31.28
C ASP A 35 24.67 13.60 32.61
N GLU A 36 25.17 12.97 33.67
CA GLU A 36 24.53 13.03 35.00
C GLU A 36 24.54 14.43 35.64
N GLY A 37 25.37 15.35 35.12
CA GLY A 37 25.49 16.72 35.62
C GLY A 37 24.53 17.74 34.99
N VAL A 38 23.57 17.32 34.17
CA VAL A 38 22.54 18.21 33.60
C VAL A 38 21.23 18.17 34.40
N ASP A 39 20.37 19.17 34.19
CA ASP A 39 19.11 19.29 34.94
C ASP A 39 18.07 18.22 34.58
N ILE A 40 17.99 17.86 33.29
CA ILE A 40 17.13 16.78 32.79
C ILE A 40 17.99 15.74 32.10
N VAL A 41 18.25 14.64 32.83
CA VAL A 41 19.07 13.53 32.37
C VAL A 41 18.22 12.54 31.57
N ILE A 42 18.59 12.33 30.31
CA ILE A 42 18.06 11.31 29.42
C ILE A 42 19.21 10.39 29.01
N ALA A 43 19.42 9.33 29.79
CA ALA A 43 20.55 8.41 29.69
C ALA A 43 20.44 7.45 28.49
N THR A 44 20.52 7.97 27.27
CA THR A 44 20.50 7.19 26.02
C THR A 44 21.56 7.68 25.03
N PRO A 45 22.25 6.80 24.28
CA PRO A 45 23.23 7.19 23.27
C PRO A 45 22.69 8.12 22.18
N ALA A 46 21.37 8.13 21.95
CA ALA A 46 20.72 9.00 20.97
C ALA A 46 20.73 10.50 21.36
N VAL A 47 21.03 10.82 22.62
CA VAL A 47 21.07 12.18 23.16
C VAL A 47 22.52 12.58 23.45
N SER A 48 22.95 13.73 22.92
CA SER A 48 24.27 14.32 23.25
C SER A 48 24.42 14.64 24.74
N ARG A 49 25.67 14.68 25.21
CA ARG A 49 26.05 14.93 26.61
C ARG A 49 25.34 16.16 27.22
N ARG A 50 25.40 17.29 26.50
CA ARG A 50 24.55 18.48 26.69
C ARG A 50 23.87 18.73 25.34
N HIS A 51 22.56 18.50 25.23
CA HIS A 51 21.87 18.44 23.95
C HIS A 51 21.15 19.74 23.63
N ALA A 52 20.29 20.19 24.53
CA ALA A 52 19.50 21.39 24.37
C ALA A 52 19.39 22.13 25.70
N ARG A 53 19.11 23.43 25.61
CA ARG A 53 18.90 24.29 26.76
C ARG A 53 17.55 24.98 26.65
N LEU A 54 16.83 25.02 27.77
CA LEU A 54 15.63 25.82 27.96
C LEU A 54 15.94 27.05 28.81
N MET A 55 15.46 28.22 28.39
CA MET A 55 15.60 29.47 29.14
C MET A 55 14.21 30.09 29.33
N MET A 56 13.92 30.55 30.54
CA MET A 56 12.66 31.25 30.84
C MET A 56 12.73 32.68 30.31
N GLU A 57 11.84 33.05 29.40
CA GLU A 57 11.68 34.40 28.86
C GLU A 57 10.19 34.76 28.76
N ASN A 58 9.81 35.97 29.20
CA ASN A 58 8.46 36.55 29.02
C ASN A 58 7.30 35.59 29.34
N ASN A 59 7.39 34.90 30.49
CA ASN A 59 6.36 33.97 30.98
C ASN A 59 6.19 32.68 30.14
N GLY A 60 7.25 32.23 29.46
CA GLY A 60 7.34 30.95 28.77
C GLY A 60 8.79 30.48 28.61
N TYR A 61 9.01 29.28 28.08
CA TYR A 61 10.36 28.79 27.82
C TYR A 61 10.73 28.94 26.34
N ILE A 62 11.95 29.40 26.08
CA ILE A 62 12.61 29.30 24.78
C ILE A 62 13.58 28.11 24.79
N ILE A 63 13.74 27.43 23.66
CA ILE A 63 14.69 26.32 23.48
C ILE A 63 15.81 26.72 22.51
N GLU A 64 17.01 26.22 22.82
CA GLU A 64 18.23 26.37 22.02
C GLU A 64 18.95 25.03 21.93
N ASP A 65 19.43 24.67 20.74
CA ASP A 65 20.30 23.49 20.54
C ASP A 65 21.74 23.83 20.93
N LEU A 66 22.40 22.98 21.72
CA LEU A 66 23.77 23.20 22.21
C LEU A 66 24.84 22.56 21.30
N GLY A 67 24.57 22.44 20.00
CA GLY A 67 25.46 21.78 19.05
C GLY A 67 25.34 20.25 19.11
N SER A 68 24.11 19.75 19.23
CA SER A 68 23.86 18.32 19.35
C SER A 68 24.22 17.57 18.06
N SER A 69 24.67 16.33 18.20
CA SER A 69 25.16 15.51 17.07
C SER A 69 24.06 15.15 16.08
N ASN A 70 22.83 14.99 16.57
CA ASN A 70 21.68 14.57 15.76
C ASN A 70 20.59 15.67 15.64
N GLY A 71 20.85 16.86 16.17
CA GLY A 71 19.93 18.00 16.13
C GLY A 71 18.75 17.92 17.13
N THR A 72 18.28 19.09 17.52
CA THR A 72 16.99 19.31 18.20
C THR A 72 15.93 19.72 17.18
N PHE A 73 14.71 19.22 17.32
CA PHE A 73 13.57 19.53 16.46
C PHE A 73 12.38 19.98 17.30
N VAL A 74 11.59 20.94 16.81
CA VAL A 74 10.33 21.36 17.45
C VAL A 74 9.22 21.25 16.42
N ASN A 75 8.19 20.44 16.72
CA ASN A 75 7.06 20.14 15.84
C ASN A 75 7.48 19.63 14.44
N GLY A 76 8.59 18.90 14.36
CA GLY A 76 9.13 18.34 13.11
C GLY A 76 10.20 19.18 12.44
N ASP A 77 10.25 20.49 12.71
CA ASP A 77 11.25 21.40 12.13
C ASP A 77 12.57 21.32 12.89
N ARG A 78 13.70 21.27 12.17
CA ARG A 78 15.02 21.34 12.81
C ARG A 78 15.21 22.73 13.43
N LEU A 79 15.58 22.77 14.70
CA LEU A 79 15.82 24.01 15.42
C LEU A 79 17.07 24.71 14.88
N ILE A 80 16.91 25.94 14.40
CA ILE A 80 18.00 26.83 13.97
C ILE A 80 17.95 28.06 14.88
N GLY A 81 18.94 28.21 15.76
CA GLY A 81 18.98 29.28 16.77
C GLY A 81 18.02 29.01 17.94
N ARG A 82 17.39 30.08 18.45
CA ARG A 82 16.48 30.04 19.61
C ARG A 82 15.02 30.08 19.15
N ARG A 83 14.14 29.28 19.76
CA ARG A 83 12.69 29.25 19.45
C ARG A 83 11.85 29.26 20.72
N ALA A 84 10.81 30.08 20.76
CA ALA A 84 9.82 30.06 21.84
C ALA A 84 8.91 28.82 21.74
N LEU A 85 8.61 28.22 22.90
CA LEU A 85 7.74 27.04 23.00
C LEU A 85 6.31 27.43 23.36
N ASN A 86 5.35 26.83 22.66
CA ASN A 86 3.92 26.94 22.92
C ASN A 86 3.37 25.68 23.60
N HIS A 87 2.27 25.81 24.34
CA HIS A 87 1.59 24.67 24.96
C HIS A 87 1.31 23.56 23.91
N ARG A 88 1.73 22.33 24.20
CA ARG A 88 1.72 21.11 23.37
C ARG A 88 2.79 21.01 22.28
N ASP A 89 3.79 21.88 22.28
CA ASP A 89 4.93 21.71 21.39
C ASP A 89 5.66 20.39 21.67
N GLN A 90 5.98 19.66 20.61
CA GLN A 90 6.77 18.43 20.66
C GLN A 90 8.22 18.74 20.34
N ILE A 91 9.10 18.49 21.31
CA ILE A 91 10.54 18.68 21.20
C ILE A 91 11.18 17.31 21.00
N ARG A 92 11.76 17.07 19.82
CA ARG A 92 12.47 15.83 19.52
C ARG A 92 13.99 16.05 19.62
N LEU A 93 14.65 15.26 20.45
CA LEU A 93 16.09 15.23 20.65
C LEU A 93 16.68 14.04 19.88
N GLY A 94 17.45 14.31 18.83
CA GLY A 94 17.97 13.27 17.94
C GLY A 94 16.87 12.48 17.23
N GLN A 95 17.10 11.18 16.98
CA GLN A 95 16.22 10.37 16.13
C GLN A 95 15.03 9.70 16.86
N ALA A 96 15.02 9.66 18.19
CA ALA A 96 14.12 8.76 18.92
C ALA A 96 13.45 9.35 20.18
N ILE A 97 13.95 10.46 20.74
CA ILE A 97 13.46 10.98 22.03
C ILE A 97 12.53 12.16 21.80
N THR A 98 11.28 12.07 22.22
CA THR A 98 10.30 13.17 22.11
C THR A 98 9.80 13.60 23.49
N LEU A 99 9.86 14.90 23.75
CA LEU A 99 9.33 15.57 24.94
C LEU A 99 8.11 16.41 24.52
N SER A 100 7.03 16.36 25.28
CA SER A 100 5.88 17.26 25.11
C SER A 100 5.95 18.40 26.12
N TYR A 101 5.91 19.64 25.66
CA TYR A 101 5.92 20.83 26.51
C TYR A 101 4.50 21.25 26.89
N SER A 102 4.26 21.47 28.18
CA SER A 102 2.99 21.95 28.71
C SER A 102 3.21 23.23 29.49
N ALA A 103 2.67 24.35 28.98
CA ALA A 103 2.58 25.61 29.71
C ALA A 103 1.27 25.67 30.53
N PRO A 104 1.26 26.36 31.68
CA PRO A 104 0.05 26.56 32.47
C PRO A 104 -0.96 27.46 31.77
N VAL A 105 -2.24 27.11 31.90
CA VAL A 105 -3.35 27.92 31.39
C VAL A 105 -3.49 29.16 32.25
N ILE A 106 -3.25 30.33 31.68
CA ILE A 106 -3.57 31.62 32.33
C ILE A 106 -4.97 32.00 31.86
N GLU A 107 -5.97 31.82 32.72
CA GLU A 107 -7.28 32.42 32.49
C GLU A 107 -7.17 33.94 32.66
N GLU A 108 -7.30 34.69 31.57
CA GLU A 108 -7.48 36.14 31.67
C GLU A 108 -8.91 36.44 32.15
N PRO A 109 -9.08 37.24 33.23
CA PRO A 109 -10.41 37.65 33.67
C PRO A 109 -10.96 38.74 32.75
N GLY A 110 -11.99 38.38 31.97
CA GLY A 110 -12.92 39.34 31.40
C GLY A 110 -12.90 39.47 29.88
N LYS A 111 -13.62 38.58 29.20
CA LYS A 111 -14.40 38.93 28.00
C LYS A 111 -15.73 38.21 28.04
N THR A 112 -16.76 39.00 28.31
CA THR A 112 -18.17 38.62 28.39
C THR A 112 -18.63 37.95 27.10
N ALA A 113 -19.49 36.94 27.26
CA ALA A 113 -20.04 36.12 26.20
C ALA A 113 -20.73 36.92 25.08
N VAL A 114 -20.41 36.56 23.83
CA VAL A 114 -21.34 36.68 22.70
C VAL A 114 -21.48 35.28 22.12
N ARG A 115 -22.70 34.71 22.22
CA ARG A 115 -23.09 33.48 21.55
C ARG A 115 -23.03 33.69 20.03
N PRO A 116 -22.34 32.87 19.24
CA PRO A 116 -22.67 32.71 17.83
C PRO A 116 -23.94 31.86 17.75
N SER A 117 -25.00 32.44 17.19
CA SER A 117 -26.20 31.74 16.78
C SER A 117 -25.88 30.64 15.77
N THR A 118 -26.45 29.46 16.01
CA THR A 118 -26.54 28.32 15.09
C THR A 118 -27.04 28.76 13.70
N PRO A 119 -26.36 28.42 12.59
CA PRO A 119 -27.00 28.41 11.28
C PRO A 119 -27.89 27.16 11.21
N VAL A 120 -29.20 27.38 11.04
CA VAL A 120 -30.16 26.38 10.57
C VAL A 120 -29.68 25.87 9.19
N PRO A 121 -29.68 24.55 8.92
CA PRO A 121 -29.27 24.04 7.62
C PRO A 121 -30.23 24.55 6.53
N ALA A 122 -29.67 25.25 5.54
CA ALA A 122 -30.37 25.55 4.31
C ALA A 122 -30.71 24.23 3.60
N THR A 123 -31.97 24.10 3.22
CA THR A 123 -32.51 23.01 2.40
C THR A 123 -31.75 22.93 1.07
N PRO A 124 -31.10 21.80 0.71
CA PRO A 124 -30.70 21.60 -0.67
C PRO A 124 -31.94 21.34 -1.50
N SER A 125 -32.38 22.39 -2.18
CA SER A 125 -33.39 22.33 -3.23
C SER A 125 -32.72 21.83 -4.50
N HIS A 126 -32.59 20.52 -4.67
CA HIS A 126 -32.57 19.85 -5.97
C HIS A 126 -32.88 18.37 -5.76
N VAL A 127 -34.16 18.05 -5.92
CA VAL A 127 -34.65 16.69 -6.16
C VAL A 127 -34.12 16.29 -7.53
N MET A 128 -33.06 15.47 -7.60
CA MET A 128 -32.81 14.69 -8.80
C MET A 128 -33.82 13.54 -8.79
N GLN A 129 -34.78 13.64 -9.72
CA GLN A 129 -35.73 12.59 -10.04
C GLN A 129 -34.96 11.34 -10.50
N THR A 130 -35.35 10.20 -9.95
CA THR A 130 -35.05 8.88 -10.49
C THR A 130 -35.56 8.82 -11.93
N THR A 131 -34.65 8.79 -12.90
CA THR A 131 -34.99 8.51 -14.29
C THR A 131 -34.63 7.06 -14.55
N ILE A 132 -35.66 6.25 -14.83
CA ILE A 132 -35.52 4.88 -15.32
C ILE A 132 -35.35 4.96 -16.84
N GLY A 133 -34.29 4.32 -17.35
CA GLY A 133 -34.14 3.93 -18.76
C GLY A 133 -33.23 4.82 -19.60
N GLU A 134 -32.03 4.33 -19.93
CA GLU A 134 -31.61 3.97 -21.31
C GLU A 134 -30.19 3.39 -21.28
N GLU A 135 -29.83 2.66 -22.34
CA GLU A 135 -28.71 1.72 -22.47
C GLU A 135 -27.39 2.14 -21.80
N VAL A 136 -26.74 1.18 -21.13
CA VAL A 136 -25.36 1.31 -20.64
C VAL A 136 -24.42 1.41 -21.84
N SER A 137 -24.17 2.62 -22.32
CA SER A 137 -22.95 2.93 -23.05
C SER A 137 -21.83 3.03 -22.02
N LEU A 138 -20.90 2.08 -22.04
CA LEU A 138 -19.65 2.13 -21.29
C LEU A 138 -19.02 3.52 -21.48
N PRO A 139 -18.64 4.25 -20.41
CA PRO A 139 -17.98 5.53 -20.58
C PRO A 139 -16.62 5.27 -21.25
N VAL A 140 -16.49 5.64 -22.51
CA VAL A 140 -15.18 5.72 -23.19
C VAL A 140 -14.42 6.85 -22.50
N ALA A 141 -13.45 6.50 -21.67
CA ALA A 141 -12.55 7.48 -21.06
C ALA A 141 -11.61 8.04 -22.15
N ALA A 142 -12.07 9.04 -22.89
CA ALA A 142 -11.30 9.72 -23.93
C ALA A 142 -10.45 10.86 -23.31
N GLY A 143 -9.43 10.50 -22.53
CA GLY A 143 -8.43 11.43 -22.01
C GLY A 143 -7.13 11.43 -22.84
N PRO A 144 -6.40 12.56 -22.96
CA PRO A 144 -5.09 12.57 -23.61
C PRO A 144 -4.07 11.74 -22.81
N ARG A 145 -3.08 11.17 -23.51
CA ARG A 145 -1.96 10.48 -22.87
C ARG A 145 -1.20 11.44 -21.95
N GLN A 146 -0.91 10.99 -20.74
CA GLN A 146 -0.21 11.80 -19.76
C GLN A 146 0.80 10.96 -18.97
N LEU A 147 1.83 11.63 -18.48
CA LEU A 147 2.77 11.11 -17.51
C LEU A 147 2.53 11.83 -16.19
N VAL A 148 2.09 11.09 -15.18
CA VAL A 148 1.92 11.60 -13.82
C VAL A 148 3.22 11.40 -13.06
N VAL A 149 3.85 12.49 -12.63
CA VAL A 149 5.12 12.47 -11.90
C VAL A 149 4.85 12.78 -10.43
N THR A 150 5.27 11.87 -9.55
CA THR A 150 5.15 12.04 -8.10
C THR A 150 6.54 11.99 -7.47
N ILE A 151 6.91 13.06 -6.78
CA ILE A 151 8.14 13.14 -5.96
C ILE A 151 7.73 12.90 -4.51
N ALA A 152 8.50 12.09 -3.77
CA ALA A 152 8.21 11.83 -2.36
C ALA A 152 8.02 13.13 -1.56
N GLY A 153 6.86 13.28 -0.91
CA GLY A 153 6.49 14.47 -0.14
C GLY A 153 5.82 15.60 -0.92
N GLU A 154 5.67 15.47 -2.25
CA GLU A 154 5.02 16.46 -3.11
C GLU A 154 3.69 15.96 -3.70
N ASN A 155 2.84 16.89 -4.14
CA ASN A 155 1.65 16.55 -4.92
C ASN A 155 2.05 16.07 -6.33
N PRO A 156 1.32 15.08 -6.90
CA PRO A 156 1.55 14.64 -8.28
C PRO A 156 1.42 15.78 -9.29
N LYS A 157 2.30 15.79 -10.29
CA LYS A 157 2.26 16.71 -11.44
C LYS A 157 1.95 15.94 -12.71
N ASN A 158 0.97 16.40 -13.49
CA ASN A 158 0.56 15.75 -14.74
C ASN A 158 1.21 16.43 -15.94
N TYR A 159 1.82 15.66 -16.83
CA TYR A 159 2.42 16.13 -18.07
C TYR A 159 1.71 15.49 -19.27
N SER A 160 1.02 16.29 -20.08
CA SER A 160 0.39 15.79 -21.31
C SER A 160 1.45 15.44 -22.36
N LEU A 161 1.35 14.25 -22.92
CA LEU A 161 2.30 13.72 -23.89
C LEU A 161 1.81 13.99 -25.32
N THR A 162 2.12 15.17 -25.84
CA THR A 162 1.62 15.63 -27.14
C THR A 162 2.66 15.64 -28.26
N ARG A 163 3.96 15.57 -27.94
CA ARG A 163 5.07 15.64 -28.90
C ARG A 163 5.62 14.26 -29.22
N SER A 164 6.09 14.06 -30.44
CA SER A 164 6.71 12.79 -30.87
C SER A 164 7.97 12.43 -30.08
N THR A 165 8.64 13.42 -29.52
CA THR A 165 9.79 13.29 -28.62
C THR A 165 9.63 14.23 -27.44
N LEU A 166 9.91 13.74 -26.24
CA LEU A 166 9.98 14.53 -25.01
C LEU A 166 11.21 14.14 -24.19
N THR A 167 11.89 15.11 -23.57
CA THR A 167 13.00 14.87 -22.65
C THR A 167 12.54 14.91 -21.19
N ILE A 168 13.13 14.05 -20.36
CA ILE A 168 12.89 13.98 -18.92
C ILE A 168 14.22 14.20 -18.20
N GLY A 169 14.25 15.14 -17.25
CA GLY A 169 15.45 15.42 -16.49
C GLY A 169 15.24 16.45 -15.39
N ARG A 170 16.30 16.68 -14.61
CA ARG A 170 16.29 17.65 -13.49
C ARG A 170 16.48 19.09 -13.93
N LEU A 171 17.11 19.33 -15.08
CA LEU A 171 17.35 20.68 -15.59
C LEU A 171 16.07 21.25 -16.25
N GLU A 172 15.92 22.57 -16.20
CA GLU A 172 14.75 23.31 -16.70
C GLU A 172 14.60 23.30 -18.23
N ASP A 173 15.63 22.84 -18.95
CA ASP A 173 15.62 22.70 -20.41
C ASP A 173 15.01 21.38 -20.89
N ASN A 174 14.56 20.51 -19.97
CA ASN A 174 13.80 19.32 -20.32
C ASN A 174 12.31 19.63 -20.51
N ASP A 175 11.63 18.88 -21.39
CA ASP A 175 10.18 19.02 -21.56
C ASP A 175 9.41 18.61 -20.30
N ILE A 176 9.92 17.62 -19.56
CA ILE A 176 9.39 17.14 -18.29
C ILE A 176 10.48 17.35 -17.22
N VAL A 177 10.32 18.44 -16.47
CA VAL A 177 11.25 18.83 -15.41
C VAL A 177 10.91 18.11 -14.11
N VAL A 178 11.88 17.39 -13.57
CA VAL A 178 11.75 16.66 -12.32
C VAL A 178 12.82 17.15 -11.34
N PRO A 179 12.51 18.14 -10.47
CA PRO A 179 13.49 18.81 -9.61
C PRO A 179 13.89 17.94 -8.40
N SER A 180 14.45 16.75 -8.65
CA SER A 180 14.83 15.78 -7.63
C SER A 180 16.29 15.34 -7.78
N PRO A 181 17.10 15.31 -6.70
CA PRO A 181 18.54 15.05 -6.78
C PRO A 181 18.89 13.65 -7.32
N ILE A 182 17.96 12.70 -7.25
CA ILE A 182 18.12 11.35 -7.82
C ILE A 182 17.86 11.32 -9.33
N VAL A 183 17.39 12.41 -9.94
CA VAL A 183 17.22 12.55 -11.38
C VAL A 183 18.44 13.28 -11.96
N SER A 184 19.00 12.70 -13.04
CA SER A 184 20.10 13.32 -13.79
C SER A 184 19.65 14.60 -14.48
N GLY A 185 20.61 15.46 -14.84
CA GLY A 185 20.27 16.71 -15.56
C GLY A 185 19.43 16.46 -16.81
N HIS A 186 19.83 15.47 -17.60
CA HIS A 186 19.01 14.77 -18.58
C HIS A 186 19.04 13.29 -18.20
N HIS A 187 17.88 12.65 -18.07
CA HIS A 187 17.79 11.32 -17.49
C HIS A 187 17.18 10.31 -18.45
N ALA A 188 16.09 10.67 -19.13
CA ALA A 188 15.43 9.79 -20.07
C ALA A 188 14.81 10.59 -21.22
N ARG A 189 14.45 9.88 -22.28
CA ARG A 189 13.70 10.41 -23.42
C ARG A 189 12.49 9.53 -23.68
N LEU A 190 11.35 10.17 -23.94
CA LEU A 190 10.16 9.52 -24.49
C LEU A 190 10.13 9.73 -25.99
N GLU A 191 9.89 8.65 -26.73
CA GLU A 191 9.70 8.67 -28.18
C GLU A 191 8.38 7.97 -28.51
N GLN A 192 7.57 8.56 -29.37
CA GLN A 192 6.34 7.92 -29.79
C GLN A 192 6.64 6.61 -30.54
N ALA A 193 6.03 5.52 -30.10
CA ALA A 193 6.14 4.20 -30.70
C ALA A 193 5.01 3.95 -31.72
N GLY A 194 5.21 2.99 -32.63
CA GLY A 194 4.16 2.56 -33.56
C GLY A 194 2.89 2.12 -32.80
N GLY A 195 1.72 2.56 -33.24
CA GLY A 195 0.44 2.32 -32.55
C GLY A 195 0.01 3.44 -31.59
N GLY A 196 0.80 4.51 -31.46
CA GLY A 196 0.41 5.75 -30.77
C GLY A 196 0.85 5.86 -29.31
N GLY A 197 1.42 4.81 -28.71
CA GLY A 197 2.01 4.84 -27.38
C GLY A 197 3.40 5.50 -27.35
N TYR A 198 4.07 5.47 -26.20
CA TYR A 198 5.42 6.01 -26.02
C TYR A 198 6.41 4.92 -25.61
N LYS A 199 7.66 5.08 -26.00
CA LYS A 199 8.80 4.27 -25.58
C LYS A 199 9.74 5.16 -24.76
N LEU A 200 10.03 4.76 -23.54
CA LEU A 200 11.00 5.43 -22.68
C LEU A 200 12.39 4.81 -22.88
N THR A 201 13.38 5.64 -23.16
CA THR A 201 14.79 5.27 -23.27
C THR A 201 15.56 5.97 -22.17
N VAL A 202 16.27 5.21 -21.34
CA VAL A 202 17.15 5.78 -20.30
C VAL A 202 18.44 6.25 -20.97
N LEU A 203 18.86 7.48 -20.71
CA LEU A 203 20.06 8.05 -21.34
C LEU A 203 21.34 7.47 -20.71
N PRO A 204 22.43 7.28 -21.47
CA PRO A 204 23.70 6.76 -20.93
C PRO A 204 24.28 7.58 -19.77
N GLU A 205 24.04 8.89 -19.74
CA GLU A 205 24.44 9.80 -18.66
C GLU A 205 23.53 9.76 -17.41
N ALA A 206 22.47 8.94 -17.42
CA ALA A 206 21.62 8.74 -16.26
C ALA A 206 22.40 8.02 -15.15
N ARG A 207 22.53 8.66 -13.97
CA ARG A 207 23.28 8.09 -12.84
C ARG A 207 22.52 6.99 -12.11
N ASN A 208 21.20 7.14 -12.03
CA ASN A 208 20.32 6.18 -11.40
C ASN A 208 19.53 5.44 -12.48
N PRO A 209 19.34 4.11 -12.36
CA PRO A 209 18.50 3.37 -13.28
C PRO A 209 17.02 3.75 -13.12
N VAL A 210 16.27 3.59 -14.20
CA VAL A 210 14.80 3.59 -14.17
C VAL A 210 14.33 2.15 -14.01
N PHE A 211 13.47 1.90 -13.04
CA PHE A 211 12.87 0.58 -12.80
C PHE A 211 11.44 0.52 -13.32
N VAL A 212 11.06 -0.62 -13.89
CA VAL A 212 9.69 -1.02 -14.22
C VAL A 212 9.46 -2.37 -13.56
N GLU A 213 8.38 -2.51 -12.80
CA GLU A 213 8.07 -3.75 -12.06
C GLU A 213 9.22 -4.22 -11.15
N GLY A 214 9.98 -3.26 -10.60
CA GLY A 214 11.13 -3.51 -9.74
C GLY A 214 12.38 -4.02 -10.48
N ARG A 215 12.38 -4.06 -11.82
CA ARG A 215 13.53 -4.43 -12.65
C ARG A 215 14.07 -3.22 -13.41
N PRO A 216 15.40 -3.03 -13.51
CA PRO A 216 15.96 -1.92 -14.26
C PRO A 216 15.65 -2.07 -15.76
N ILE A 217 15.34 -0.97 -16.43
CA ILE A 217 15.19 -0.95 -17.89
C ILE A 217 16.57 -1.11 -18.53
N GLU A 218 16.73 -2.13 -19.37
CA GLU A 218 17.89 -2.30 -20.24
C GLU A 218 17.64 -1.59 -21.58
N GLY A 219 18.15 -0.36 -21.70
CA GLY A 219 17.99 0.46 -22.92
C GLY A 219 16.64 1.17 -22.98
N SER A 220 15.58 0.49 -23.44
CA SER A 220 14.27 1.13 -23.64
C SER A 220 13.08 0.22 -23.29
N HIS A 221 11.99 0.82 -22.81
CA HIS A 221 10.74 0.16 -22.46
C HIS A 221 9.56 0.82 -23.18
N VAL A 222 8.67 0.03 -23.79
CA VAL A 222 7.44 0.54 -24.41
C VAL A 222 6.37 0.68 -23.34
N LEU A 223 5.93 1.90 -23.10
CA LEU A 223 4.95 2.24 -22.08
C LEU A 223 3.55 1.75 -22.45
N ARG A 224 2.86 1.17 -21.48
CA ARG A 224 1.45 0.77 -21.53
C ARG A 224 0.66 1.49 -20.44
N HIS A 225 -0.62 1.79 -20.68
CA HIS A 225 -1.47 2.39 -19.64
C HIS A 225 -1.34 1.64 -18.31
N GLY A 226 -1.08 2.39 -17.23
CA GLY A 226 -0.87 1.86 -15.88
C GLY A 226 0.58 1.52 -15.55
N ASP A 227 1.52 1.62 -16.51
CA ASP A 227 2.94 1.40 -16.25
C ASP A 227 3.45 2.37 -15.17
N LEU A 228 4.09 1.78 -14.16
CA LEU A 228 4.68 2.49 -13.03
C LEU A 228 6.20 2.38 -13.12
N LEU A 229 6.84 3.51 -13.43
CA LEU A 229 8.29 3.63 -13.53
C LEU A 229 8.86 4.36 -12.32
N ARG A 230 10.05 3.98 -11.88
CA ARG A 230 10.70 4.57 -10.69
C ARG A 230 12.13 4.97 -10.95
N ILE A 231 12.49 6.14 -10.44
CA ILE A 231 13.87 6.56 -10.26
C ILE A 231 14.10 6.68 -8.75
N GLY A 232 15.18 6.09 -8.27
CA GLY A 232 15.54 6.07 -6.85
C GLY A 232 16.31 4.81 -6.50
N GLY A 233 17.34 4.95 -5.67
CA GLY A 233 18.16 3.83 -5.18
C GLY A 233 17.50 3.09 -4.03
N GLN A 234 18.27 2.21 -3.39
CA GLN A 234 17.91 1.48 -2.17
C GLN A 234 17.76 2.41 -0.94
N ASP A 235 18.06 3.71 -1.06
CA ASP A 235 18.03 4.68 0.03
C ASP A 235 16.59 5.11 0.38
N PRO A 236 16.14 4.89 1.62
CA PRO A 236 14.80 5.30 2.05
C PRO A 236 14.60 6.81 1.96
N GLY A 237 13.47 7.24 1.38
CA GLY A 237 12.98 8.62 1.47
C GLY A 237 13.20 9.50 0.24
N VAL A 238 13.91 9.05 -0.80
CA VAL A 238 14.04 9.81 -2.06
C VAL A 238 13.65 8.94 -3.25
N MET A 239 12.43 9.13 -3.73
CA MET A 239 11.87 8.38 -4.85
C MET A 239 11.08 9.29 -5.77
N VAL A 240 11.23 9.08 -7.07
CA VAL A 240 10.38 9.65 -8.11
C VAL A 240 9.63 8.52 -8.78
N THR A 241 8.31 8.66 -8.87
CA THR A 241 7.43 7.74 -9.59
C THR A 241 6.85 8.43 -10.82
N PHE A 242 6.87 7.74 -11.94
CA PHE A 242 6.16 8.10 -13.17
C PHE A 242 5.05 7.08 -13.39
N THR A 243 3.82 7.54 -13.56
CA THR A 243 2.69 6.70 -13.97
C THR A 243 2.29 7.12 -15.38
N TYR A 244 2.38 6.20 -16.33
CA TYR A 244 1.91 6.45 -17.68
C TYR A 244 0.41 6.15 -17.76
N ASP A 245 -0.37 7.20 -18.02
CA ASP A 245 -1.81 7.13 -18.08
C ASP A 245 -2.28 7.45 -19.50
N ALA A 246 -2.74 6.42 -20.21
CA ALA A 246 -3.40 6.52 -21.50
C ALA A 246 -4.84 5.96 -21.43
N PRO A 247 -5.84 6.77 -21.03
CA PRO A 247 -7.22 6.29 -20.81
C PRO A 247 -7.88 5.68 -22.05
N ALA A 248 -7.51 6.15 -23.24
CA ALA A 248 -7.95 5.56 -24.51
C ALA A 248 -7.37 4.16 -24.74
N GLU A 249 -6.17 3.87 -24.22
CA GLU A 249 -5.58 2.52 -24.21
C GLU A 249 -6.28 1.64 -23.15
N ALA A 250 -6.69 2.21 -22.01
CA ALA A 250 -7.48 1.48 -21.00
C ALA A 250 -8.85 1.03 -21.53
N SER A 251 -9.49 1.85 -22.36
CA SER A 251 -10.75 1.51 -23.05
C SER A 251 -10.55 0.44 -24.14
N GLN A 252 -9.32 0.27 -24.63
CA GLN A 252 -8.91 -0.80 -25.55
C GLN A 252 -8.29 -2.01 -24.84
N GLN A 253 -8.00 -1.92 -23.53
CA GLN A 253 -7.63 -3.02 -22.62
C GLN A 253 -8.86 -3.84 -22.20
N MET A 254 -9.85 -3.99 -23.07
CA MET A 254 -10.55 -5.28 -23.13
C MET A 254 -9.49 -6.29 -23.51
N GLU A 255 -9.08 -7.14 -22.58
CA GLU A 255 -8.12 -8.21 -22.84
C GLU A 255 -8.80 -9.29 -23.68
N ARG A 256 -9.04 -8.98 -24.95
CA ARG A 256 -9.67 -9.85 -25.96
C ARG A 256 -11.17 -10.05 -25.74
N ASP A 257 -11.93 -9.73 -26.78
CA ASP A 257 -13.25 -10.30 -26.94
C ASP A 257 -13.10 -11.78 -27.24
N ILE A 258 -13.60 -12.62 -26.34
CA ILE A 258 -13.74 -14.04 -26.60
C ILE A 258 -15.01 -14.22 -27.41
N VAL A 259 -14.84 -14.40 -28.71
CA VAL A 259 -15.93 -14.64 -29.66
C VAL A 259 -16.11 -16.14 -29.81
N PHE A 260 -17.34 -16.63 -29.63
CA PHE A 260 -17.66 -18.05 -29.77
C PHE A 260 -17.42 -18.58 -31.19
N GLY A 261 -17.59 -17.73 -32.22
CA GLY A 261 -17.46 -18.13 -33.62
C GLY A 261 -18.41 -19.29 -33.93
N GLU A 262 -17.88 -20.37 -34.52
CA GLU A 262 -18.62 -21.61 -34.77
C GLU A 262 -18.64 -22.58 -33.56
N LYS A 263 -17.87 -22.29 -32.50
CA LYS A 263 -17.80 -23.16 -31.32
C LYS A 263 -19.03 -22.94 -30.44
N ASN A 264 -19.63 -24.04 -29.99
CA ASN A 264 -20.70 -24.03 -28.99
C ASN A 264 -20.20 -24.23 -27.56
N LEU A 265 -18.89 -24.44 -27.39
CA LEU A 265 -18.25 -24.67 -26.11
C LEU A 265 -16.91 -23.92 -26.11
N ILE A 266 -16.67 -23.17 -25.05
CA ILE A 266 -15.39 -22.53 -24.76
C ILE A 266 -14.91 -23.06 -23.43
N GLN A 267 -13.72 -23.63 -23.42
CA GLN A 267 -13.06 -24.10 -22.20
C GLN A 267 -12.09 -23.03 -21.67
N ILE A 268 -12.11 -22.83 -20.35
CA ILE A 268 -11.33 -21.82 -19.65
C ILE A 268 -10.49 -22.49 -18.56
N GLY A 269 -9.20 -22.16 -18.51
CA GLY A 269 -8.31 -22.68 -17.48
C GLY A 269 -6.88 -22.22 -17.67
N ARG A 270 -5.98 -22.59 -16.76
CA ARG A 270 -4.55 -22.21 -16.88
C ARG A 270 -3.76 -23.04 -17.89
N ASP A 271 -4.27 -24.22 -18.25
CA ASP A 271 -3.57 -25.11 -19.18
C ASP A 271 -3.56 -24.48 -20.59
N PRO A 272 -2.42 -24.50 -21.32
CA PRO A 272 -2.33 -23.94 -22.67
C PRO A 272 -3.26 -24.57 -23.70
N SER A 273 -3.84 -25.74 -23.42
CA SER A 273 -4.81 -26.41 -24.29
C SER A 273 -6.23 -25.85 -24.23
N ASN A 274 -6.54 -24.97 -23.26
CA ASN A 274 -7.85 -24.31 -23.19
C ASN A 274 -8.04 -23.29 -24.31
N ASP A 275 -9.30 -23.02 -24.67
CA ASP A 275 -9.65 -21.94 -25.60
C ASP A 275 -9.30 -20.57 -25.01
N VAL A 276 -9.51 -20.40 -23.69
CA VAL A 276 -9.15 -19.21 -22.93
C VAL A 276 -8.16 -19.62 -21.86
N VAL A 277 -6.91 -19.19 -22.05
CA VAL A 277 -5.79 -19.52 -21.17
C VAL A 277 -5.60 -18.43 -20.13
N LEU A 278 -5.74 -18.78 -18.85
CA LEU A 278 -5.59 -17.88 -17.70
C LEU A 278 -4.38 -18.29 -16.85
N PRO A 279 -3.18 -17.73 -17.09
CA PRO A 279 -1.92 -18.22 -16.52
C PRO A 279 -1.71 -17.79 -15.06
N SER A 280 -2.53 -18.31 -14.14
CA SER A 280 -2.44 -18.05 -12.70
C SER A 280 -2.40 -19.34 -11.87
N PRO A 281 -1.58 -19.42 -10.81
CA PRO A 281 -1.49 -20.60 -9.95
C PRO A 281 -2.78 -20.87 -9.16
N ASN A 282 -3.69 -19.90 -9.04
CA ASN A 282 -4.99 -20.08 -8.36
C ASN A 282 -6.08 -20.62 -9.28
N ILE A 283 -5.77 -20.92 -10.54
CA ILE A 283 -6.76 -21.38 -11.52
C ILE A 283 -6.45 -22.85 -11.82
N SER A 284 -7.45 -23.72 -11.74
CA SER A 284 -7.32 -25.12 -12.16
C SER A 284 -6.93 -25.22 -13.65
N ARG A 285 -6.23 -26.29 -14.02
CA ARG A 285 -5.81 -26.56 -15.41
C ARG A 285 -6.98 -26.48 -16.36
N PHE A 286 -8.11 -27.05 -15.95
CA PHE A 286 -9.41 -26.93 -16.60
C PHE A 286 -10.40 -26.43 -15.55
N HIS A 287 -10.74 -25.15 -15.60
CA HIS A 287 -11.44 -24.47 -14.51
C HIS A 287 -12.94 -24.40 -14.76
N ALA A 288 -13.30 -23.93 -15.95
CA ALA A 288 -14.66 -23.66 -16.33
C ALA A 288 -14.89 -24.02 -17.79
N GLN A 289 -16.16 -24.19 -18.14
CA GLN A 289 -16.59 -24.16 -19.53
C GLN A 289 -17.83 -23.29 -19.68
N ILE A 290 -17.93 -22.61 -20.81
CA ILE A 290 -19.12 -21.86 -21.18
C ILE A 290 -19.69 -22.48 -22.46
N GLN A 291 -20.93 -22.95 -22.36
CA GLN A 291 -21.66 -23.57 -23.45
C GLN A 291 -22.70 -22.59 -24.01
N LYS A 292 -22.71 -22.44 -25.34
CA LYS A 292 -23.77 -21.76 -26.08
C LYS A 292 -24.86 -22.77 -26.45
N VAL A 293 -26.08 -22.53 -25.98
CA VAL A 293 -27.27 -23.33 -26.28
C VAL A 293 -28.32 -22.42 -26.93
N GLY A 294 -28.39 -22.47 -28.26
CA GLY A 294 -29.16 -21.51 -29.05
C GLY A 294 -28.60 -20.09 -28.88
N GLN A 295 -29.41 -19.20 -28.31
CA GLN A 295 -29.03 -17.80 -28.02
C GLN A 295 -28.70 -17.56 -26.54
N ARG A 296 -28.54 -18.63 -25.74
CA ARG A 296 -28.26 -18.54 -24.31
C ARG A 296 -26.91 -19.16 -23.98
N TYR A 297 -26.31 -18.67 -22.90
CA TYR A 297 -25.01 -19.12 -22.41
C TYR A 297 -25.16 -19.78 -21.05
N ARG A 298 -24.51 -20.92 -20.84
CA ARG A 298 -24.45 -21.62 -19.56
C ARG A 298 -23.00 -21.79 -19.16
N ILE A 299 -22.63 -21.32 -17.98
CA ILE A 299 -21.32 -21.57 -17.39
C ILE A 299 -21.39 -22.80 -16.49
N GLU A 300 -20.33 -23.58 -16.46
CA GLU A 300 -20.18 -24.76 -15.62
C GLU A 300 -18.79 -24.80 -14.99
N ASP A 301 -18.76 -25.02 -13.67
CA ASP A 301 -17.55 -25.24 -12.89
C ASP A 301 -17.07 -26.69 -13.06
N LEU A 302 -15.84 -26.85 -13.53
CA LEU A 302 -15.24 -28.16 -13.79
C LEU A 302 -14.60 -28.78 -12.53
N ARG A 303 -15.25 -28.58 -11.37
CA ARG A 303 -14.73 -28.89 -10.03
C ARG A 303 -13.41 -28.18 -9.76
N SER A 304 -13.39 -26.90 -10.08
CA SER A 304 -12.22 -26.06 -9.89
C SER A 304 -11.88 -25.93 -8.41
N SER A 305 -10.61 -25.68 -8.10
CA SER A 305 -10.16 -25.56 -6.71
C SER A 305 -10.71 -24.32 -5.99
N ASN A 306 -10.96 -23.24 -6.75
CA ASN A 306 -11.33 -21.94 -6.20
C ASN A 306 -12.74 -21.46 -6.58
N GLY A 307 -13.43 -22.20 -7.45
CA GLY A 307 -14.80 -21.91 -7.86
C GLY A 307 -14.91 -20.77 -8.88
N ILE A 308 -16.10 -20.72 -9.48
CA ILE A 308 -16.55 -19.64 -10.34
C ILE A 308 -17.54 -18.78 -9.56
N PHE A 309 -17.50 -17.46 -9.77
CA PHE A 309 -18.46 -16.52 -9.19
C PHE A 309 -19.21 -15.78 -10.29
N VAL A 310 -20.53 -15.67 -10.17
CA VAL A 310 -21.37 -14.89 -11.08
C VAL A 310 -22.08 -13.83 -10.27
N ASN A 311 -21.86 -12.56 -10.61
CA ASN A 311 -22.32 -11.39 -9.84
C ASN A 311 -21.95 -11.53 -8.34
N ASP A 312 -20.69 -11.89 -8.09
CA ASP A 312 -20.10 -12.09 -6.76
C ASP A 312 -20.72 -13.22 -5.90
N VAL A 313 -21.52 -14.09 -6.52
CA VAL A 313 -22.11 -15.28 -5.90
C VAL A 313 -21.48 -16.54 -6.49
N LYS A 314 -21.03 -17.45 -5.61
CA LYS A 314 -20.40 -18.71 -6.04
C LYS A 314 -21.39 -19.58 -6.83
N VAL A 315 -20.93 -20.12 -7.95
CA VAL A 315 -21.69 -21.08 -8.77
C VAL A 315 -21.52 -22.48 -8.21
N ASP A 316 -22.63 -23.20 -8.06
CA ASP A 316 -22.63 -24.64 -7.75
C ASP A 316 -23.04 -25.43 -9.00
N GLY A 317 -22.08 -26.13 -9.60
CA GLY A 317 -22.27 -26.86 -10.86
C GLY A 317 -22.41 -25.92 -12.05
N SER A 318 -23.65 -25.68 -12.53
CA SER A 318 -23.91 -24.93 -13.76
C SER A 318 -24.94 -23.82 -13.58
N LEU A 319 -24.74 -22.69 -14.25
CA LEU A 319 -25.62 -21.52 -14.18
C LEU A 319 -25.87 -20.94 -15.57
N TRP A 320 -27.13 -20.56 -15.85
CA TRP A 320 -27.48 -19.81 -17.05
C TRP A 320 -27.13 -18.34 -16.86
N LEU A 321 -26.33 -17.81 -17.78
CA LEU A 321 -25.92 -16.42 -17.79
C LEU A 321 -26.94 -15.54 -18.51
N LYS A 322 -27.10 -14.32 -18.01
CA LYS A 322 -27.88 -13.23 -18.60
C LYS A 322 -26.93 -12.19 -19.20
N PRO A 323 -27.40 -11.39 -20.17
CA PRO A 323 -26.63 -10.25 -20.66
C PRO A 323 -26.21 -9.34 -19.49
N ASN A 324 -24.95 -8.89 -19.52
CA ASN A 324 -24.27 -8.10 -18.49
C ASN A 324 -23.95 -8.84 -17.17
N ASP A 325 -24.22 -10.15 -17.08
CA ASP A 325 -23.69 -10.91 -15.94
C ASP A 325 -22.17 -10.86 -15.94
N THR A 326 -21.61 -10.68 -14.75
CA THR A 326 -20.18 -10.67 -14.51
C THR A 326 -19.75 -12.03 -13.98
N VAL A 327 -18.88 -12.71 -14.71
CA VAL A 327 -18.26 -13.98 -14.31
C VAL A 327 -16.85 -13.69 -13.78
N ARG A 328 -16.48 -14.20 -12.62
CA ARG A 328 -15.14 -14.10 -12.06
C ARG A 328 -14.51 -15.47 -11.85
N ILE A 329 -13.25 -15.59 -12.29
CA ILE A 329 -12.41 -16.78 -12.20
C ILE A 329 -11.02 -16.34 -11.73
N GLY A 330 -10.77 -16.46 -10.42
CA GLY A 330 -9.63 -15.80 -9.79
C GLY A 330 -9.64 -14.29 -10.08
N GLN A 331 -8.47 -13.74 -10.41
CA GLN A 331 -8.27 -12.33 -10.76
C GLN A 331 -8.89 -11.89 -12.11
N TYR A 332 -9.44 -12.83 -12.89
CA TYR A 332 -10.00 -12.53 -14.20
C TYR A 332 -11.51 -12.35 -14.12
N ARG A 333 -12.00 -11.28 -14.73
CA ARG A 333 -13.41 -10.93 -14.80
C ARG A 333 -13.87 -10.93 -16.25
N PHE A 334 -15.00 -11.56 -16.52
CA PHE A 334 -15.63 -11.61 -17.83
C PHE A 334 -17.02 -10.99 -17.76
N VAL A 335 -17.37 -10.17 -18.73
CA VAL A 335 -18.72 -9.61 -18.86
C VAL A 335 -19.37 -10.18 -20.10
N LEU A 336 -20.55 -10.78 -19.94
CA LEU A 336 -21.29 -11.35 -21.06
C LEU A 336 -22.00 -10.26 -21.86
N GLY A 337 -21.54 -10.03 -23.10
CA GLY A 337 -22.21 -9.20 -24.10
C GLY A 337 -23.32 -9.96 -24.86
N LYS A 338 -23.70 -9.46 -26.04
CA LYS A 338 -24.72 -10.12 -26.89
C LYS A 338 -24.23 -11.44 -27.48
N ASP A 339 -22.97 -11.50 -27.94
CA ASP A 339 -22.35 -12.69 -28.55
C ASP A 339 -20.86 -12.87 -28.20
N GLN A 340 -20.35 -12.10 -27.24
CA GLN A 340 -18.94 -12.08 -26.85
C GLN A 340 -18.79 -12.04 -25.33
N LEU A 341 -17.66 -12.55 -24.83
CA LEU A 341 -17.22 -12.36 -23.45
C LEU A 341 -16.07 -11.36 -23.45
N ALA A 342 -16.32 -10.17 -22.89
CA ALA A 342 -15.27 -9.18 -22.68
C ALA A 342 -14.46 -9.59 -21.44
N GLN A 343 -13.19 -9.94 -21.63
CA GLN A 343 -12.29 -10.27 -20.52
C GLN A 343 -11.59 -9.00 -19.99
N PHE A 344 -11.50 -8.93 -18.66
CA PHE A 344 -10.79 -7.94 -17.88
C PHE A 344 -9.83 -8.67 -16.95
N ASP A 345 -8.56 -8.29 -16.96
CA ASP A 345 -7.59 -8.76 -15.98
C ASP A 345 -7.44 -7.74 -14.87
N ASP A 346 -7.98 -8.06 -13.71
CA ASP A 346 -7.90 -7.22 -12.51
C ASP A 346 -6.55 -7.47 -11.76
N SER A 347 -5.57 -8.18 -12.37
CA SER A 347 -4.27 -8.49 -11.78
C SER A 347 -3.31 -7.31 -11.58
N ASN A 348 -3.60 -6.14 -12.17
CA ASN A 348 -2.78 -4.94 -12.07
C ASN A 348 -2.84 -4.22 -10.69
N GLY A 349 -3.21 -4.96 -9.66
CA GLY A 349 -3.33 -4.51 -8.28
C GLY A 349 -4.76 -4.19 -7.90
N LEU A 350 -5.12 -4.58 -6.69
CA LEU A 350 -6.47 -4.38 -6.17
C LEU A 350 -6.57 -2.99 -5.53
N LYS A 351 -7.59 -2.23 -5.93
CA LYS A 351 -8.00 -1.00 -5.24
C LYS A 351 -8.82 -1.37 -4.01
N VAL A 352 -8.58 -0.71 -2.89
CA VAL A 352 -9.34 -0.91 -1.65
C VAL A 352 -9.98 0.40 -1.22
N ASP A 353 -11.30 0.44 -1.08
CA ASP A 353 -12.02 1.59 -0.52
C ASP A 353 -12.60 1.22 0.85
N VAL A 354 -12.12 1.88 1.89
CA VAL A 354 -12.61 1.76 3.27
C VAL A 354 -13.57 2.90 3.55
N ILE A 355 -14.79 2.59 3.96
CA ILE A 355 -15.87 3.57 4.12
C ILE A 355 -16.45 3.48 5.53
N GLY A 356 -16.22 4.52 6.34
CA GLY A 356 -16.85 4.73 7.63
C GLY A 356 -16.59 3.61 8.64
N LEU A 357 -15.37 3.07 8.66
CA LEU A 357 -15.00 1.89 9.43
C LEU A 357 -15.13 2.16 10.93
N ASN A 358 -15.99 1.39 11.59
CA ASN A 358 -16.22 1.41 13.03
C ASN A 358 -16.02 0.03 13.64
N LYS A 359 -15.37 -0.10 14.80
CA LYS A 359 -15.19 -1.41 15.46
C LYS A 359 -15.43 -1.31 16.96
N TRP A 360 -16.66 -1.61 17.34
CA TRP A 360 -17.03 -1.76 18.74
C TRP A 360 -16.66 -3.16 19.22
N VAL A 361 -15.79 -3.24 20.23
CA VAL A 361 -15.42 -4.51 20.89
C VAL A 361 -16.16 -4.71 22.21
N ARG A 362 -16.66 -3.61 22.79
CA ARG A 362 -17.54 -3.56 23.97
C ARG A 362 -18.53 -2.41 23.77
N LYS A 363 -19.55 -2.32 24.62
CA LYS A 363 -20.59 -1.27 24.54
C LYS A 363 -20.03 0.15 24.63
N ASP A 364 -18.89 0.30 25.30
CA ASP A 364 -18.23 1.56 25.64
C ASP A 364 -16.86 1.73 24.94
N LEU A 365 -16.44 0.75 24.13
CA LEU A 365 -15.12 0.76 23.50
C LEU A 365 -15.22 0.57 21.99
N ASN A 366 -15.10 1.70 21.26
CA ASN A 366 -14.94 1.74 19.81
C ASN A 366 -13.47 1.95 19.45
N ILE A 367 -12.83 0.90 18.93
CA ILE A 367 -11.39 0.91 18.58
C ILE A 367 -11.16 1.67 17.27
N LEU A 368 -12.00 1.44 16.26
CA LEU A 368 -11.92 2.14 14.97
C LEU A 368 -13.06 3.16 14.90
N GLN A 369 -12.77 4.42 14.64
CA GLN A 369 -13.75 5.50 14.78
C GLN A 369 -13.95 6.22 13.45
N ASN A 370 -14.95 5.78 12.68
CA ASN A 370 -15.34 6.36 11.39
C ASN A 370 -14.17 6.61 10.42
N ILE A 371 -13.35 5.58 10.20
CA ILE A 371 -12.17 5.70 9.32
C ILE A 371 -12.60 5.49 7.87
N SER A 372 -12.27 6.44 6.98
CA SER A 372 -12.44 6.30 5.54
C SER A 372 -11.12 6.58 4.83
N VAL A 373 -10.68 5.66 3.98
CA VAL A 373 -9.41 5.75 3.24
C VAL A 373 -9.48 4.89 1.99
N ALA A 374 -8.78 5.29 0.93
CA ALA A 374 -8.65 4.51 -0.29
C ALA A 374 -7.18 4.16 -0.52
N PHE A 375 -6.91 2.90 -0.86
CA PHE A 375 -5.60 2.40 -1.29
C PHE A 375 -5.67 2.13 -2.78
N LYS A 376 -4.75 2.74 -3.54
CA LYS A 376 -4.71 2.56 -4.99
C LYS A 376 -3.94 1.28 -5.35
N PRO A 377 -4.19 0.70 -6.53
CA PRO A 377 -3.39 -0.41 -7.04
C PRO A 377 -1.89 -0.13 -6.95
N ARG A 378 -1.10 -1.15 -6.59
CA ARG A 378 0.39 -1.11 -6.56
C ARG A 378 0.99 -0.17 -5.50
N GLU A 379 0.17 0.35 -4.59
CA GLU A 379 0.67 1.12 -3.45
C GLU A 379 1.32 0.21 -2.40
N PHE A 380 2.31 0.75 -1.70
CA PHE A 380 2.87 0.15 -0.49
C PHE A 380 2.54 1.08 0.66
N ILE A 381 1.59 0.66 1.49
CA ILE A 381 0.98 1.44 2.56
C ILE A 381 1.55 0.95 3.88
N VAL A 382 1.91 1.88 4.75
CA VAL A 382 2.34 1.60 6.12
C VAL A 382 1.33 2.22 7.09
N VAL A 383 0.77 1.40 7.97
CA VAL A 383 -0.19 1.78 9.01
C VAL A 383 0.57 1.98 10.31
N VAL A 384 1.02 3.21 10.56
CA VAL A 384 1.80 3.54 11.77
C VAL A 384 0.93 4.06 12.91
N GLY A 385 1.35 3.78 14.15
CA GLY A 385 0.65 4.25 15.34
C GLY A 385 1.12 3.55 16.62
N GLN A 386 0.73 4.10 17.78
CA GLN A 386 1.08 3.54 19.09
C GLN A 386 0.52 2.12 19.27
N SER A 387 1.15 1.33 20.13
CA SER A 387 0.59 0.04 20.53
C SER A 387 -0.80 0.24 21.15
N GLY A 388 -1.74 -0.64 20.81
CA GLY A 388 -3.15 -0.49 21.22
C GLY A 388 -3.95 0.56 20.42
N GLY A 389 -3.33 1.30 19.48
CA GLY A 389 -4.01 2.28 18.62
C GLY A 389 -4.95 1.71 17.55
N GLY A 390 -5.20 0.39 17.57
CA GLY A 390 -6.14 -0.26 16.64
C GLY A 390 -5.56 -0.69 15.29
N LYS A 391 -4.23 -0.69 15.09
CA LYS A 391 -3.58 -1.04 13.81
C LYS A 391 -3.94 -2.44 13.30
N SER A 392 -3.70 -3.47 14.09
CA SER A 392 -4.06 -4.86 13.73
C SER A 392 -5.58 -5.02 13.61
N THR A 393 -6.36 -4.29 14.41
CA THR A 393 -7.83 -4.26 14.27
C THR A 393 -8.28 -3.65 12.94
N PHE A 394 -7.60 -2.58 12.49
CA PHE A 394 -7.84 -1.95 11.20
C PHE A 394 -7.49 -2.91 10.06
N VAL A 395 -6.29 -3.49 10.07
CA VAL A 395 -5.86 -4.42 9.03
C VAL A 395 -6.74 -5.68 8.98
N ASP A 396 -7.08 -6.29 10.12
CA ASP A 396 -7.99 -7.44 10.15
C ASP A 396 -9.39 -7.10 9.59
N ALA A 397 -9.87 -5.88 9.82
CA ALA A 397 -11.15 -5.42 9.32
C ALA A 397 -11.09 -5.12 7.81
N VAL A 398 -10.00 -4.53 7.32
CA VAL A 398 -9.80 -4.25 5.89
C VAL A 398 -9.49 -5.52 5.09
N ALA A 399 -8.84 -6.51 5.70
CA ALA A 399 -8.60 -7.81 5.09
C ALA A 399 -9.83 -8.73 5.10
N GLY A 400 -10.93 -8.34 5.76
CA GLY A 400 -12.17 -9.13 5.81
C GLY A 400 -12.20 -10.25 6.86
N TYR A 401 -11.09 -10.59 7.51
CA TYR A 401 -11.04 -11.66 8.52
C TYR A 401 -11.82 -11.33 9.80
N ARG A 402 -11.86 -10.05 10.21
CA ARG A 402 -12.65 -9.60 11.36
C ARG A 402 -13.50 -8.38 11.00
N PRO A 403 -14.64 -8.56 10.30
CA PRO A 403 -15.46 -7.47 9.78
C PRO A 403 -15.77 -6.39 10.82
N ALA A 404 -15.72 -5.13 10.38
CA ALA A 404 -16.11 -3.98 11.19
C ALA A 404 -17.61 -3.99 11.52
N THR A 405 -18.00 -3.19 12.51
CA THR A 405 -19.39 -3.03 12.92
C THR A 405 -20.17 -2.28 11.82
N PRO A 406 -21.36 -2.75 11.38
CA PRO A 406 -22.20 -2.03 10.43
C PRO A 406 -22.50 -0.59 10.88
N PRO A 407 -22.68 0.38 9.96
CA PRO A 407 -22.80 0.23 8.50
C PRO A 407 -21.45 0.32 7.74
N SER A 408 -20.33 -0.02 8.39
CA SER A 408 -19.00 -0.02 7.77
C SER A 408 -18.93 -0.86 6.49
N LYS A 409 -18.19 -0.38 5.48
CA LYS A 409 -17.92 -1.13 4.26
C LYS A 409 -16.43 -1.13 3.91
N VAL A 410 -15.98 -2.22 3.32
CA VAL A 410 -14.69 -2.33 2.67
C VAL A 410 -14.92 -2.91 1.29
N LEU A 411 -14.57 -2.14 0.26
CA LEU A 411 -14.72 -2.53 -1.14
C LEU A 411 -13.35 -2.88 -1.71
N VAL A 412 -13.25 -4.00 -2.42
CA VAL A 412 -12.06 -4.37 -3.20
C VAL A 412 -12.48 -4.45 -4.66
N ASN A 413 -11.97 -3.54 -5.51
CA ASN A 413 -12.47 -3.33 -6.88
C ASN A 413 -14.01 -3.32 -6.94
N ASP A 414 -14.63 -2.49 -6.09
CA ASP A 414 -16.08 -2.32 -5.92
C ASP A 414 -16.85 -3.50 -5.30
N ILE A 415 -16.19 -4.62 -4.99
CA ILE A 415 -16.80 -5.78 -4.30
C ILE A 415 -16.80 -5.54 -2.79
N ASP A 416 -17.98 -5.54 -2.17
CA ASP A 416 -18.10 -5.50 -0.70
C ASP A 416 -17.63 -6.82 -0.07
N ILE A 417 -16.43 -6.79 0.52
CA ILE A 417 -15.78 -8.01 1.04
C ILE A 417 -16.47 -8.57 2.29
N TYR A 418 -17.30 -7.78 2.98
CA TYR A 418 -18.07 -8.29 4.11
C TYR A 418 -19.27 -9.11 3.66
N ALA A 419 -19.81 -8.83 2.48
CA ALA A 419 -20.88 -9.61 1.88
C ALA A 419 -20.35 -10.75 1.00
N HIS A 420 -19.24 -10.54 0.29
CA HIS A 420 -18.73 -11.42 -0.75
C HIS A 420 -17.28 -11.86 -0.50
N PHE A 421 -16.93 -12.19 0.75
CA PHE A 421 -15.54 -12.53 1.11
C PHE A 421 -14.97 -13.69 0.28
N ASP A 422 -15.77 -14.73 0.03
CA ASP A 422 -15.32 -15.93 -0.68
C ASP A 422 -14.88 -15.64 -2.13
N SER A 423 -15.41 -14.61 -2.79
CA SER A 423 -15.05 -14.29 -4.18
C SER A 423 -13.70 -13.61 -4.32
N ILE A 424 -13.18 -13.01 -3.24
CA ILE A 424 -11.91 -12.27 -3.25
C ILE A 424 -10.84 -12.89 -2.35
N ARG A 425 -11.23 -13.80 -1.45
CA ARG A 425 -10.33 -14.40 -0.43
C ARG A 425 -9.02 -14.93 -1.01
N ASN A 426 -9.06 -15.55 -2.20
CA ASN A 426 -7.87 -16.13 -2.84
C ASN A 426 -6.91 -15.09 -3.46
N GLU A 427 -7.35 -13.84 -3.58
CA GLU A 427 -6.53 -12.71 -4.02
C GLU A 427 -5.90 -11.96 -2.85
N ILE A 428 -6.30 -12.27 -1.61
CA ILE A 428 -5.79 -11.71 -0.37
C ILE A 428 -4.76 -12.66 0.26
N GLY A 429 -3.53 -12.18 0.43
CA GLY A 429 -2.50 -12.83 1.24
C GLY A 429 -2.36 -12.13 2.59
N PHE A 430 -2.15 -12.89 3.66
CA PHE A 430 -2.04 -12.34 5.01
C PHE A 430 -0.88 -12.99 5.77
N VAL A 431 0.12 -12.19 6.12
CA VAL A 431 1.28 -12.60 6.90
C VAL A 431 1.07 -12.18 8.36
N PRO A 432 0.82 -13.12 9.28
CA PRO A 432 0.66 -12.80 10.69
C PRO A 432 2.00 -12.39 11.34
N GLN A 433 1.90 -11.76 12.52
CA GLN A 433 3.05 -11.36 13.33
C GLN A 433 3.95 -12.56 13.67
N LYS A 434 3.37 -13.65 14.18
CA LYS A 434 4.09 -14.88 14.51
C LYS A 434 4.30 -15.71 13.25
N ASP A 435 5.54 -16.07 12.97
CA ASP A 435 5.88 -16.95 11.84
C ASP A 435 5.32 -18.35 12.07
N ILE A 436 4.55 -18.84 11.10
CA ILE A 436 3.96 -20.18 11.11
C ILE A 436 4.68 -21.02 10.06
N ILE A 437 5.91 -21.43 10.38
CA ILE A 437 6.77 -22.22 9.49
C ILE A 437 7.38 -23.40 10.24
N HIS A 438 7.54 -24.53 9.55
CA HIS A 438 8.18 -25.73 10.10
C HIS A 438 9.70 -25.55 10.15
N MET A 439 10.25 -25.40 11.36
CA MET A 439 11.67 -25.09 11.56
C MET A 439 12.60 -26.25 11.18
N GLU A 440 12.07 -27.47 11.17
CA GLU A 440 12.80 -28.70 10.89
C GLU A 440 13.02 -28.93 9.38
N LEU A 441 12.25 -28.27 8.52
CA LEU A 441 12.32 -28.42 7.07
C LEU A 441 13.40 -27.50 6.47
N THR A 442 13.90 -27.87 5.28
CA THR A 442 14.63 -26.91 4.45
C THR A 442 13.70 -25.84 3.89
N VAL A 443 14.23 -24.69 3.50
CA VAL A 443 13.42 -23.62 2.89
C VAL A 443 12.61 -24.13 1.70
N TYR A 444 13.24 -24.90 0.81
CA TYR A 444 12.56 -25.48 -0.33
C TYR A 444 11.46 -26.45 0.10
N GLN A 445 11.73 -27.34 1.06
CA GLN A 445 10.75 -28.31 1.54
C GLN A 445 9.53 -27.62 2.19
N ALA A 446 9.75 -26.56 2.97
CA ALA A 446 8.66 -25.83 3.60
C ALA A 446 7.77 -25.11 2.55
N LEU A 447 8.38 -24.47 1.56
CA LEU A 447 7.64 -23.81 0.48
C LEU A 447 6.93 -24.83 -0.43
N ASP A 448 7.57 -25.94 -0.77
CA ASP A 448 6.92 -27.00 -1.56
C ASP A 448 5.76 -27.65 -0.80
N TYR A 449 5.92 -27.91 0.50
CA TYR A 449 4.85 -28.41 1.35
C TYR A 449 3.67 -27.43 1.42
N ALA A 450 3.93 -26.14 1.64
CA ALA A 450 2.89 -25.12 1.60
C ALA A 450 2.22 -25.03 0.23
N ALA A 451 2.99 -25.18 -0.85
CA ALA A 451 2.47 -25.16 -2.21
C ALA A 451 1.55 -26.34 -2.49
N GLN A 452 1.85 -27.53 -1.99
CA GLN A 452 0.97 -28.71 -2.10
C GLN A 452 -0.39 -28.50 -1.41
N LEU A 453 -0.44 -27.71 -0.34
CA LEU A 453 -1.67 -27.42 0.40
C LEU A 453 -2.50 -26.28 -0.22
N ARG A 454 -1.83 -25.30 -0.83
CA ARG A 454 -2.47 -24.04 -1.28
C ARG A 454 -2.75 -23.99 -2.78
N MET A 455 -1.94 -24.66 -3.59
CA MET A 455 -2.13 -24.69 -5.04
C MET A 455 -3.20 -25.75 -5.41
N PRO A 456 -3.88 -25.60 -6.55
CA PRO A 456 -4.82 -26.59 -7.07
C PRO A 456 -4.23 -28.00 -7.07
N ALA A 457 -5.06 -28.99 -6.75
CA ALA A 457 -4.65 -30.41 -6.68
C ALA A 457 -4.16 -30.96 -8.04
N ASP A 458 -4.52 -30.31 -9.14
CA ASP A 458 -4.09 -30.65 -10.50
C ASP A 458 -2.76 -29.99 -10.91
N THR A 459 -2.09 -29.29 -10.00
CA THR A 459 -0.76 -28.70 -10.20
C THR A 459 0.31 -29.79 -10.34
N SER A 460 1.05 -29.78 -11.45
CA SER A 460 2.12 -30.76 -11.66
C SER A 460 3.32 -30.50 -10.73
N PRO A 461 4.13 -31.53 -10.41
CA PRO A 461 5.36 -31.34 -9.64
C PRO A 461 6.31 -30.30 -10.26
N GLU A 462 6.41 -30.25 -11.59
CA GLU A 462 7.29 -29.33 -12.32
C GLU A 462 6.79 -27.89 -12.22
N GLU A 463 5.47 -27.69 -12.35
CA GLU A 463 4.86 -26.37 -12.22
C GLU A 463 4.97 -25.84 -10.80
N ARG A 464 4.74 -26.70 -9.80
CA ARG A 464 4.94 -26.38 -8.39
C ARG A 464 6.40 -26.03 -8.10
N HIS A 465 7.33 -26.84 -8.57
CA HIS A 465 8.77 -26.58 -8.45
C HIS A 465 9.13 -25.21 -9.04
N LYS A 466 8.66 -24.91 -10.25
CA LYS A 466 8.88 -23.61 -10.90
C LYS A 466 8.34 -22.47 -10.03
N ARG A 467 7.12 -22.60 -9.48
CA ARG A 467 6.53 -21.58 -8.61
C ARG A 467 7.34 -21.37 -7.33
N VAL A 468 7.80 -22.44 -6.68
CA VAL A 468 8.65 -22.37 -5.49
C VAL A 468 9.97 -21.65 -5.81
N MET A 469 10.61 -21.97 -6.94
CA MET A 469 11.84 -21.32 -7.37
C MET A 469 11.64 -19.83 -7.71
N GLU A 470 10.52 -19.45 -8.31
CA GLU A 470 10.13 -18.04 -8.52
C GLU A 470 10.01 -17.30 -7.19
N VAL A 471 9.31 -17.88 -6.20
CA VAL A 471 9.16 -17.26 -4.86
C VAL A 471 10.51 -17.14 -4.16
N LEU A 472 11.37 -18.16 -4.23
CA LEU A 472 12.73 -18.09 -3.69
C LEU A 472 13.55 -16.96 -4.32
N ALA A 473 13.41 -16.73 -5.62
CA ALA A 473 14.07 -15.65 -6.32
C ALA A 473 13.51 -14.29 -5.87
N ASP A 474 12.18 -14.13 -5.77
CA ASP A 474 11.55 -12.89 -5.31
C ASP A 474 12.05 -12.49 -3.91
N LEU A 475 12.24 -13.46 -3.02
CA LEU A 475 12.70 -13.29 -1.63
C LEU A 475 14.22 -13.17 -1.45
N ASP A 476 15.00 -13.28 -2.53
CA ASP A 476 16.46 -13.40 -2.52
C ASP A 476 16.99 -14.60 -1.69
N LEU A 477 16.24 -15.71 -1.63
CA LEU A 477 16.55 -16.90 -0.84
C LEU A 477 16.99 -18.12 -1.66
N THR A 478 17.12 -18.00 -2.98
CA THR A 478 17.52 -19.12 -3.87
C THR A 478 18.79 -19.85 -3.40
N HIS A 479 19.79 -19.10 -2.92
CA HIS A 479 21.06 -19.64 -2.42
C HIS A 479 20.96 -20.34 -1.06
N ARG A 480 19.81 -20.24 -0.37
CA ARG A 480 19.52 -20.87 0.93
C ARG A 480 18.46 -21.97 0.83
N LYS A 481 18.05 -22.36 -0.38
CA LYS A 481 16.92 -23.29 -0.60
C LYS A 481 17.07 -24.62 0.16
N ASP A 482 18.30 -25.12 0.30
CA ASP A 482 18.60 -26.42 0.95
C ASP A 482 19.01 -26.28 2.42
N VAL A 483 19.00 -25.06 2.97
CA VAL A 483 19.32 -24.80 4.38
C VAL A 483 18.07 -25.05 5.23
N GLN A 484 18.26 -25.70 6.38
CA GLN A 484 17.21 -25.89 7.37
C GLN A 484 16.77 -24.53 7.96
N ILE A 485 15.47 -24.31 8.10
CA ILE A 485 14.92 -23.01 8.52
C ILE A 485 15.43 -22.59 9.90
N SER A 486 15.61 -23.54 10.83
CA SER A 486 16.20 -23.29 12.16
C SER A 486 17.61 -22.66 12.10
N GLY A 487 18.35 -22.86 11.01
CA GLY A 487 19.69 -22.28 10.79
C GLY A 487 19.69 -20.92 10.09
N LEU A 488 18.53 -20.35 9.78
CA LEU A 488 18.40 -19.02 9.17
C LEU A 488 18.37 -17.91 10.21
N SER A 489 18.76 -16.69 9.81
CA SER A 489 18.53 -15.50 10.65
C SER A 489 17.02 -15.21 10.79
N GLY A 490 16.61 -14.47 11.83
CA GLY A 490 15.21 -14.09 12.02
C GLY A 490 14.60 -13.38 10.82
N GLY A 491 15.35 -12.50 10.15
CA GLY A 491 14.94 -11.86 8.91
C GLY A 491 14.72 -12.81 7.75
N GLN A 492 15.59 -13.81 7.61
CA GLN A 492 15.45 -14.84 6.59
C GLN A 492 14.24 -15.74 6.89
N GLN A 493 14.01 -16.10 8.16
CA GLN A 493 12.82 -16.84 8.59
C GLN A 493 11.53 -16.06 8.25
N LYS A 494 11.50 -14.74 8.53
CA LYS A 494 10.39 -13.87 8.14
C LYS A 494 10.14 -13.89 6.64
N ARG A 495 11.20 -13.79 5.83
CA ARG A 495 11.10 -13.89 4.36
C ARG A 495 10.51 -15.24 3.93
N VAL A 496 10.88 -16.34 4.56
CA VAL A 496 10.26 -17.65 4.29
C VAL A 496 8.77 -17.64 4.63
N SER A 497 8.37 -17.07 5.79
CA SER A 497 6.96 -16.94 6.17
C SER A 497 6.17 -16.11 5.15
N ILE A 498 6.76 -15.04 4.62
CA ILE A 498 6.18 -14.24 3.53
C ILE A 498 6.04 -15.09 2.27
N GLY A 499 7.05 -15.92 1.96
CA GLY A 499 7.07 -16.82 0.82
C GLY A 499 5.90 -17.77 0.74
N VAL A 500 5.46 -18.32 1.88
CA VAL A 500 4.29 -19.20 1.98
C VAL A 500 3.05 -18.51 1.39
N GLU A 501 2.83 -17.24 1.71
CA GLU A 501 1.69 -16.47 1.19
C GLU A 501 1.87 -16.05 -0.28
N LEU A 502 3.12 -15.84 -0.73
CA LEU A 502 3.39 -15.46 -2.11
C LEU A 502 3.13 -16.59 -3.12
N LEU A 503 3.10 -17.86 -2.70
CA LEU A 503 2.90 -19.01 -3.60
C LEU A 503 1.66 -18.88 -4.48
N THR A 504 0.57 -18.33 -3.94
CA THR A 504 -0.71 -18.13 -4.63
C THR A 504 -0.80 -16.83 -5.42
N LYS A 505 0.29 -16.06 -5.57
CA LYS A 505 0.32 -14.74 -6.25
C LYS A 505 -0.84 -13.80 -5.82
N PRO A 506 -1.00 -13.51 -4.52
CA PRO A 506 -2.05 -12.59 -4.07
C PRO A 506 -1.85 -11.19 -4.66
N GLY A 507 -2.95 -10.56 -5.07
CA GLY A 507 -2.98 -9.18 -5.58
C GLY A 507 -3.06 -8.13 -4.46
N LEU A 508 -3.63 -8.51 -3.31
CA LEU A 508 -3.69 -7.70 -2.09
C LEU A 508 -2.97 -8.43 -0.96
N PHE A 509 -2.02 -7.75 -0.32
CA PHE A 509 -1.09 -8.39 0.62
C PHE A 509 -1.03 -7.62 1.94
N PHE A 510 -1.37 -8.27 3.04
CA PHE A 510 -1.34 -7.69 4.37
C PHE A 510 -0.21 -8.30 5.20
N LEU A 511 0.51 -7.47 5.94
CA LEU A 511 1.54 -7.91 6.88
C LEU A 511 1.33 -7.25 8.25
N ASP A 512 1.20 -8.08 9.28
CA ASP A 512 1.08 -7.63 10.67
C ASP A 512 2.44 -7.64 11.35
N GLU A 513 3.02 -6.46 11.59
CA GLU A 513 4.32 -6.22 12.24
C GLU A 513 5.47 -7.12 11.74
N PRO A 514 5.71 -7.22 10.42
CA PRO A 514 6.70 -8.15 9.88
C PRO A 514 8.15 -7.73 10.16
N THR A 515 8.39 -6.50 10.61
CA THR A 515 9.71 -5.98 10.97
C THR A 515 10.04 -6.17 12.45
N SER A 516 9.09 -6.68 13.25
CA SER A 516 9.26 -6.84 14.70
C SER A 516 10.41 -7.80 15.02
N GLY A 517 11.36 -7.35 15.84
CA GLY A 517 12.52 -8.14 16.26
C GLY A 517 13.63 -8.26 15.21
N LEU A 518 13.56 -7.52 14.10
CA LEU A 518 14.63 -7.46 13.10
C LEU A 518 15.65 -6.36 13.44
N ASP A 519 16.91 -6.55 13.04
CA ASP A 519 17.90 -5.48 13.07
C ASP A 519 17.61 -4.43 11.96
N PRO A 520 18.08 -3.17 12.11
CA PRO A 520 17.75 -2.09 11.18
C PRO A 520 18.12 -2.37 9.71
N GLY A 521 19.20 -3.12 9.47
CA GLY A 521 19.63 -3.47 8.11
C GLY A 521 18.66 -4.46 7.47
N THR A 522 18.28 -5.49 8.22
CA THR A 522 17.28 -6.48 7.79
C THR A 522 15.91 -5.86 7.58
N GLU A 523 15.48 -4.95 8.47
CA GLU A 523 14.23 -4.20 8.33
C GLU A 523 14.22 -3.39 7.03
N THR A 524 15.29 -2.64 6.76
CA THR A 524 15.43 -1.86 5.51
C THR A 524 15.32 -2.77 4.28
N ALA A 525 16.01 -3.91 4.30
CA ALA A 525 15.97 -4.88 3.20
C ALA A 525 14.58 -5.51 3.01
N LEU A 526 13.82 -5.69 4.10
CA LEU A 526 12.44 -6.17 4.03
C LEU A 526 11.50 -5.11 3.44
N MET A 527 11.65 -3.85 3.81
CA MET A 527 10.87 -2.74 3.24
C MET A 527 11.13 -2.58 1.74
N GLN A 528 12.39 -2.74 1.30
CA GLN A 528 12.76 -2.77 -0.12
C GLN A 528 12.13 -3.96 -0.86
N LEU A 529 12.12 -5.15 -0.25
CA LEU A 529 11.45 -6.32 -0.80
C LEU A 529 9.94 -6.08 -0.96
N MET A 530 9.26 -5.55 0.07
CA MET A 530 7.84 -5.20 -0.02
C MET A 530 7.60 -4.20 -1.16
N ARG A 531 8.47 -3.18 -1.28
CA ARG A 531 8.35 -2.22 -2.37
C ARG A 531 8.50 -2.84 -3.75
N ARG A 532 9.48 -3.73 -3.95
CA ARG A 532 9.63 -4.49 -5.21
C ARG A 532 8.39 -5.34 -5.51
N LEU A 533 7.85 -6.04 -4.51
CA LEU A 533 6.64 -6.86 -4.68
C LEU A 533 5.42 -6.03 -5.06
N ALA A 534 5.30 -4.81 -4.52
CA ALA A 534 4.24 -3.88 -4.88
C ALA A 534 4.42 -3.32 -6.30
N ASP A 535 5.67 -3.03 -6.69
CA ASP A 535 5.99 -2.63 -8.08
C ASP A 535 5.63 -3.71 -9.09
N GLN A 536 5.70 -4.99 -8.72
CA GLN A 536 5.29 -6.13 -9.55
C GLN A 536 3.76 -6.33 -9.64
N GLY A 537 2.93 -5.39 -9.18
CA GLY A 537 1.47 -5.45 -9.35
C GLY A 537 0.67 -5.60 -8.06
N ARG A 538 1.30 -5.73 -6.89
CA ARG A 538 0.60 -6.00 -5.63
C ARG A 538 0.27 -4.73 -4.87
N THR A 539 -0.91 -4.65 -4.28
CA THR A 539 -1.21 -3.64 -3.25
C THR A 539 -0.82 -4.22 -1.90
N ILE A 540 0.07 -3.53 -1.17
CA ILE A 540 0.64 -4.06 0.08
C ILE A 540 0.31 -3.12 1.24
N ILE A 541 -0.25 -3.67 2.32
CA ILE A 541 -0.51 -2.95 3.57
C ILE A 541 0.32 -3.60 4.67
N LEU A 542 1.14 -2.81 5.34
CA LEU A 542 2.02 -3.24 6.43
C LEU A 542 1.71 -2.43 7.70
N ILE A 543 1.75 -3.07 8.86
CA ILE A 543 1.65 -2.42 10.18
C ILE A 543 3.03 -2.06 10.71
#